data_AF-A0A821JBS6-F1
#
_entry.id   AF-A0A821JBS6-F1
#
_cell.length_a   1.000
_cell.length_b   1.000
_cell.length_c   1.000
_cell.angle_alpha   90.00
_cell.angle_beta   90.00
_cell.angle_gamma   90.00
#
_symmetry.space_group_name_H-M   'P 1'
#
loop_
_entity.id
_entity.type
_entity.pdbx_description
1 polymer ?
#
loop_
_entity_poly.entity_id
_entity_poly.type
_entity_poly.pdbx_seq_one_letter_code
_entity_poly.pdbx_strand_id
1 'polypeptide(L)'
;MLSSFVYVGAMILLSPIFISTALDVKQRPSVGVIRWDAWNQVHGQYDEISYYVHRDLSPTEFHYRIPFYVSVVSPNNISFNADQQSIIDQEILYAKHA
;
A
#
# COMPACT_ATOMS: atom_id res chain seq x y z
N MET A 1 8.94 47.08 59.77
CA MET A 1 8.54 46.30 60.97
C MET A 1 8.09 44.94 60.47
N LEU A 2 8.65 43.86 61.02
CA LEU A 2 8.59 42.48 60.50
C LEU A 2 7.16 41.92 60.33
N SER A 3 6.91 41.23 59.21
CA SER A 3 5.89 40.18 59.00
C SER A 3 5.98 39.72 57.53
N SER A 4 5.90 38.47 57.10
CA SER A 4 5.75 37.16 57.74
C SER A 4 6.09 36.13 56.64
N PHE A 5 6.57 34.98 57.08
CA PHE A 5 6.67 33.73 56.35
C PHE A 5 5.45 33.43 55.47
N VAL A 6 5.66 32.96 54.24
CA VAL A 6 5.03 31.72 53.72
C VAL A 6 5.97 31.10 52.67
N TYR A 7 6.65 30.02 53.08
CA TYR A 7 7.26 29.05 52.17
C TYR A 7 6.12 28.22 51.60
N VAL A 8 5.63 28.52 50.38
CA VAL A 8 4.71 27.61 49.69
C VAL A 8 5.58 26.54 49.04
N GLY A 9 5.80 25.47 49.78
CA GLY A 9 6.40 24.24 49.27
C GLY A 9 5.53 23.66 48.17
N ALA A 10 5.91 23.90 46.92
CA ALA A 10 5.41 23.13 45.80
C ALA A 10 6.05 21.73 45.87
N MET A 11 5.45 20.83 46.64
CA MET A 11 5.71 19.40 46.47
C MET A 11 5.11 18.99 45.12
N ILE A 12 5.94 19.03 44.09
CA ILE A 12 5.67 18.35 42.83
C ILE A 12 5.69 16.86 43.16
N LEU A 13 4.51 16.27 43.37
CA LEU A 13 4.33 14.83 43.40
C LEU A 13 4.70 14.31 42.00
N LEU A 14 5.95 13.87 41.86
CA LEU A 14 6.42 13.05 40.75
C LEU A 14 5.65 11.73 40.80
N SER A 15 4.46 11.72 40.19
CA SER A 15 3.78 10.47 39.85
C SER A 15 4.70 9.71 38.90
N PRO A 16 5.08 8.45 39.19
CA PRO A 16 5.73 7.63 38.21
C PRO A 16 4.71 7.38 37.10
N ILE A 17 4.86 8.10 35.99
CA ILE A 17 4.24 7.72 34.73
C ILE A 17 4.85 6.37 34.40
N PHE A 18 4.16 5.29 34.78
CA PHE A 18 4.42 3.97 34.24
C PHE A 18 4.06 4.06 32.76
N ILE A 19 5.04 4.44 31.94
CA ILE A 19 4.99 4.24 30.50
C ILE A 19 4.95 2.73 30.34
N SER A 20 3.75 2.17 30.21
CA SER A 20 3.59 0.81 29.73
C SER A 20 4.16 0.81 28.32
N THR A 21 5.42 0.41 28.18
CA THR A 21 5.97 0.01 26.88
C THR A 21 5.31 -1.32 26.56
N ALA A 22 4.04 -1.28 26.18
CA ALA A 22 3.44 -2.33 25.39
C ALA A 22 4.34 -2.41 24.15
N LEU A 23 5.23 -3.39 24.15
CA LEU A 23 5.96 -3.76 22.96
C LEU A 23 4.88 -4.12 21.95
N ASP A 24 4.58 -3.20 21.04
CA ASP A 24 3.84 -3.50 19.83
C ASP A 24 4.74 -4.44 19.03
N VAL A 25 4.72 -5.72 19.41
CA VAL A 25 5.26 -6.79 18.59
C VAL A 25 4.34 -6.82 17.39
N LYS A 26 4.59 -5.93 16.42
CA LYS A 26 3.89 -5.93 15.15
C LYS A 26 3.95 -7.35 14.65
N GLN A 27 2.79 -8.02 14.62
CA GLN A 27 2.66 -9.33 14.02
C GLN A 27 3.17 -9.19 12.59
N ARG A 28 4.37 -9.72 12.35
CA ARG A 28 4.93 -9.76 11.00
C ARG A 28 4.14 -10.81 10.22
N PRO A 29 3.83 -10.56 8.94
CA PRO A 29 3.25 -11.58 8.09
C PRO A 29 4.15 -12.83 8.14
N SER A 30 3.55 -14.01 8.34
CA SER A 30 4.27 -15.28 8.23
C SER A 30 4.58 -15.64 6.78
N VAL A 31 3.85 -15.02 5.83
CA VAL A 31 3.97 -15.18 4.39
C VAL A 31 4.01 -13.81 3.71
N GLY A 32 4.70 -13.73 2.57
CA GLY A 32 4.73 -12.54 1.72
C GLY A 32 4.19 -12.87 0.33
N VAL A 33 3.83 -11.83 -0.42
CA VAL A 33 3.40 -11.91 -1.81
C VAL A 33 4.43 -11.21 -2.69
N ILE A 34 4.76 -11.82 -3.84
CA ILE A 34 5.62 -11.21 -4.85
C ILE A 34 4.71 -10.54 -5.88
N ARG A 35 4.87 -9.23 -6.06
CA ARG A 35 4.26 -8.52 -7.19
C ARG A 35 5.06 -8.78 -8.45
N TRP A 36 4.37 -9.11 -9.53
CA TRP A 36 4.97 -9.16 -10.86
C TRP A 36 4.92 -7.75 -11.47
N ASP A 37 6.09 -7.13 -11.62
CA ASP A 37 6.21 -5.78 -12.19
C ASP A 37 6.40 -5.84 -13.71
N ALA A 38 5.32 -6.18 -14.40
CA ALA A 38 5.19 -5.94 -15.82
C ALA A 38 3.74 -5.50 -16.10
N TRP A 39 3.42 -5.18 -17.35
CA TRP A 39 2.14 -4.60 -17.78
C TRP A 39 2.06 -3.09 -17.57
N ASN A 40 3.12 -2.40 -17.99
CA ASN A 40 3.35 -1.00 -17.69
C ASN A 40 3.31 -0.15 -18.96
N GLN A 41 3.07 1.15 -18.79
CA GLN A 41 3.20 2.13 -19.85
C GLN A 41 4.27 3.16 -19.49
N VAL A 42 5.26 3.33 -20.37
CA VAL A 42 6.28 4.38 -20.26
C VAL A 42 5.96 5.46 -21.29
N HIS A 43 5.71 6.69 -20.82
CA HIS A 43 5.27 7.81 -21.66
C HIS A 43 4.02 7.48 -22.51
N GLY A 44 3.09 6.70 -21.95
CA GLY A 44 1.85 6.28 -22.62
C GLY A 44 2.04 5.21 -23.69
N GLN A 45 3.21 4.58 -23.78
CA GLN A 45 3.51 3.48 -24.70
C GLN A 45 3.85 2.22 -23.91
N TYR A 46 3.48 1.06 -24.46
CA TYR A 46 3.92 -0.21 -23.90
C TYR A 46 5.40 -0.44 -24.19
N ASP A 47 6.15 -0.90 -23.18
CA ASP A 47 7.47 -1.49 -23.41
C ASP A 47 7.35 -2.80 -24.22
N GLU A 48 8.48 -3.40 -24.61
CA GLU A 48 8.49 -4.62 -25.43
C GLU A 48 7.73 -5.79 -24.79
N ILE A 49 7.89 -6.01 -23.49
CA ILE A 49 7.21 -7.09 -22.77
C ILE A 49 5.72 -6.81 -22.68
N SER A 50 5.37 -5.58 -22.29
CA SER A 50 3.98 -5.11 -22.19
C SER A 50 3.27 -5.14 -23.55
N TYR A 51 3.99 -4.90 -24.65
CA TYR A 51 3.44 -5.01 -26.01
C TYR A 51 3.05 -6.44 -26.36
N TYR A 52 3.90 -7.43 -26.08
CA TYR A 52 3.56 -8.83 -26.36
C TYR A 52 2.40 -9.32 -25.50
N VAL A 53 2.37 -8.92 -24.23
CA VAL A 53 1.25 -9.20 -23.34
C VAL A 53 -0.05 -8.58 -23.87
N HIS A 54 -0.01 -7.30 -24.29
CA HIS A 54 -1.15 -6.62 -24.90
C HIS A 54 -1.64 -7.36 -26.15
N ARG A 55 -0.73 -7.72 -27.05
CA ARG A 55 -1.04 -8.47 -28.28
C ARG A 55 -1.71 -9.81 -27.98
N ASP A 56 -1.16 -10.57 -27.04
CA ASP A 56 -1.57 -11.96 -26.78
C ASP A 56 -2.88 -12.04 -25.98
N LEU A 57 -3.21 -11.02 -25.18
CA LEU A 57 -4.40 -11.00 -24.34
C LEU A 57 -5.51 -10.06 -24.85
N SER A 58 -5.24 -9.29 -25.90
CA SER A 58 -6.25 -8.48 -26.57
C SER A 58 -7.43 -9.27 -27.14
N PRO A 59 -7.25 -10.47 -27.74
CA PRO A 59 -8.38 -11.24 -28.29
C PRO A 59 -9.41 -11.63 -27.22
N THR A 60 -10.69 -11.56 -27.58
CA THR A 60 -11.82 -11.77 -26.64
C THR A 60 -11.74 -13.13 -25.94
N GLU A 61 -11.29 -14.17 -26.65
CA GLU A 61 -11.16 -15.51 -26.10
C GLU A 61 -10.17 -15.58 -24.93
N PHE A 62 -9.30 -14.60 -24.72
CA PHE A 62 -8.33 -14.55 -23.62
C PHE A 62 -8.68 -13.56 -22.51
N HIS A 63 -9.80 -12.83 -22.63
CA HIS A 63 -10.20 -11.83 -21.62
C HIS A 63 -10.44 -12.43 -20.22
N TYR A 64 -10.67 -13.73 -20.10
CA TYR A 64 -10.76 -14.39 -18.78
C TYR A 64 -9.42 -14.44 -18.02
N ARG A 65 -8.30 -14.13 -18.68
CA ARG A 65 -6.95 -14.14 -18.09
C ARG A 65 -6.47 -12.75 -17.67
N ILE A 66 -7.19 -11.69 -18.05
CA ILE A 66 -6.72 -10.33 -17.78
C ILE A 66 -6.93 -9.98 -16.30
N PRO A 67 -5.98 -9.26 -15.66
CA PRO A 67 -6.12 -8.74 -14.31
C PRO A 67 -7.33 -7.81 -14.13
N PHE A 68 -7.73 -7.63 -12.87
CA PHE A 68 -8.89 -6.80 -12.49
C PHE A 68 -8.81 -5.33 -12.94
N TYR A 69 -7.60 -4.82 -13.17
CA TYR A 69 -7.36 -3.43 -13.55
C TYR A 69 -7.35 -3.19 -15.08
N VAL A 70 -7.48 -4.25 -15.88
CA VAL A 70 -7.47 -4.14 -17.34
C VAL A 70 -8.84 -3.68 -17.84
N SER A 71 -8.84 -2.71 -18.74
CA SER A 71 -10.04 -2.23 -19.42
C SER A 71 -10.16 -2.83 -20.81
N VAL A 72 -11.33 -3.38 -21.16
CA VAL A 72 -11.63 -3.83 -22.52
C VAL A 72 -12.13 -2.64 -23.33
N VAL A 73 -11.34 -2.17 -24.31
CA VAL A 73 -11.67 -1.03 -25.17
C VAL A 73 -12.54 -1.48 -26.34
N SER A 74 -12.26 -2.68 -26.88
CA SER A 74 -13.05 -3.35 -27.92
C SER A 74 -12.79 -4.86 -27.86
N PRO A 75 -13.50 -5.70 -28.64
CA PRO A 75 -13.33 -7.15 -28.60
C PRO A 75 -11.87 -7.64 -28.73
N ASN A 76 -11.05 -6.93 -29.51
CA ASN A 76 -9.64 -7.29 -29.73
C ASN A 76 -8.68 -6.17 -29.30
N ASN A 77 -9.06 -5.38 -28.29
CA ASN A 77 -8.21 -4.32 -27.77
C ASN A 77 -8.45 -4.10 -26.29
N ILE A 78 -7.38 -4.19 -25.51
CA ILE A 78 -7.37 -3.90 -24.08
C ILE A 78 -6.48 -2.69 -23.76
N SER A 79 -6.68 -2.09 -22.60
CA SER A 79 -5.82 -1.04 -22.07
C SER A 79 -5.45 -1.35 -20.63
N PHE A 80 -4.19 -1.17 -20.29
CA PHE A 80 -3.69 -1.39 -18.92
C PHE A 80 -2.48 -0.50 -18.62
N ASN A 81 -2.29 -0.23 -17.34
CA ASN A 81 -1.07 0.37 -16.81
C ASN A 81 -0.94 0.00 -15.32
N ALA A 82 -0.24 -1.09 -15.02
CA ALA A 82 -0.12 -1.62 -13.67
C ALA A 82 0.73 -0.74 -12.72
N ASP A 83 1.48 0.22 -13.26
CA ASP A 83 2.30 1.17 -12.49
C ASP A 83 1.51 2.34 -11.90
N GLN A 84 0.20 2.43 -12.16
CA GLN A 84 -0.61 3.43 -11.48
C GLN A 84 -0.65 3.14 -9.98
N GLN A 85 -0.33 4.14 -9.16
CA GLN A 85 -0.29 4.00 -7.70
C GLN A 85 -1.58 3.39 -7.12
N SER A 86 -2.74 3.78 -7.65
CA SER A 86 -4.03 3.23 -7.21
C SER A 86 -4.18 1.73 -7.46
N ILE A 87 -3.55 1.20 -8.52
CA ILE A 87 -3.56 -0.24 -8.82
C ILE A 87 -2.64 -0.96 -7.84
N ILE A 88 -1.43 -0.45 -7.63
CA ILE A 88 -0.47 -1.00 -6.66
C ILE A 88 -1.09 -1.03 -5.25
N ASP A 89 -1.76 0.04 -4.84
CA ASP A 89 -2.42 0.11 -3.53
C ASP A 89 -3.52 -0.96 -3.42
N GLN A 90 -4.29 -1.18 -4.48
CA GLN A 90 -5.30 -2.22 -4.52
C GLN A 90 -4.69 -3.62 -4.47
N GLU A 91 -3.58 -3.87 -5.17
CA GLU A 91 -2.83 -5.12 -5.11
C GLU A 91 -2.29 -5.38 -3.69
N ILE A 92 -1.79 -4.36 -3.00
CA ILE A 92 -1.35 -4.45 -1.59
C ILE A 92 -2.53 -4.80 -0.68
N LEU A 93 -3.70 -4.21 -0.90
CA LEU A 93 -4.90 -4.56 -0.14
C LEU A 93 -5.31 -6.02 -0.36
N TYR A 94 -5.28 -6.51 -1.61
CA TYR A 94 -5.53 -7.92 -1.88
C TYR A 94 -4.48 -8.82 -1.23
N ALA A 95 -3.20 -8.48 -1.30
CA ALA A 95 -2.13 -9.24 -0.66
C ALA A 95 -2.27 -9.31 0.87
N LYS A 96 -2.77 -8.24 1.50
CA LYS A 96 -3.04 -8.18 2.95
C LYS A 96 -4.18 -9.11 3.37
N HIS A 97 -5.13 -9.37 2.47
CA HIS A 97 -6.35 -10.14 2.74
C HIS A 97 -6.37 -11.52 2.08
N ALA A 98 -5.26 -11.93 1.45
CA ALA A 98 -5.09 -13.22 0.79
C ALA A 98 -4.97 -14.40 1.77
#